data_AF-A0A1G2G0S5-F1
#
_entry.id   AF-A0A1G2G0S5-F1
#
_cell.length_a   1.000
_cell.length_b   1.000
_cell.length_c   1.000
_cell.angle_alpha   90.00
_cell.angle_beta   90.00
_cell.angle_gamma   90.00
#
_symmetry.space_group_name_H-M   'P 1'
#
loop_
_entity.id
_entity.type
_entity.pdbx_description
1 polymer ?
#
loop_
_entity_poly.entity_id
_entity_poly.type
_entity_poly.pdbx_seq_one_letter_code
_entity_poly.pdbx_strand_id
1 'polypeptide(L)'
;MEIFNVIVIYFGLALFFVATLPILGRLNFISREFYHNIIFVKDFFSYKQYLFWILFFPFSLWLVSVALYALHLDFLVQNLWITSLIFWVILYIYIVFLLGRGMLLSRNNFFTIALLSIFITFIFSWLFYRQGIEVLLPQNSIWFWTIVFTFLISSFWYKHTSVIAEDSAKRVENYTKTKLAEFQKKYTKNLANLSDCQKKVLLAILIVENYNRPKFIRVFERLLSFVGLAKTTGLAQISQRGLSDYDSVCLLKEKIQSEYQVNDFDLEKVREFVRNYNGNNYDDMVLAVLQNLDSRFVER
;
A
#
# COMPACT_ATOMS: atom_id res chain seq x y z
N MET A 1 31.03 10.02 18.28
CA MET A 1 29.90 10.23 17.36
C MET A 1 28.72 10.69 18.20
N GLU A 2 28.14 11.85 17.92
CA GLU A 2 27.02 12.38 18.73
C GLU A 2 25.79 11.47 18.65
N ILE A 3 25.00 11.40 19.73
CA ILE A 3 23.75 10.61 19.81
C ILE A 3 22.83 10.90 18.61
N PHE A 4 22.82 12.16 18.15
CA PHE A 4 22.07 12.59 16.98
C PHE A 4 22.43 11.79 15.71
N ASN A 5 23.72 11.58 15.46
CA ASN A 5 24.19 10.86 14.27
C ASN A 5 23.77 9.38 14.30
N VAL A 6 23.69 8.78 15.49
CA VAL A 6 23.22 7.40 15.67
C VAL A 6 21.73 7.27 15.34
N ILE A 7 20.92 8.22 15.81
CA ILE A 7 19.48 8.25 15.51
C ILE A 7 19.23 8.45 14.01
N VAL A 8 20.01 9.32 13.35
CA VAL A 8 19.93 9.52 11.90
C VAL A 8 20.21 8.23 11.13
N ILE A 9 21.18 7.42 11.57
CA ILE A 9 21.47 6.11 10.97
C ILE A 9 20.28 5.16 11.13
N TYR A 10 19.68 5.05 12.33
CA TYR A 10 18.50 4.20 12.55
C TYR A 10 17.29 4.66 11.73
N PHE A 11 17.10 5.97 11.58
CA PHE A 11 16.09 6.53 10.72
C PHE A 11 16.34 6.19 9.24
N GLY A 12 17.58 6.31 8.78
CA GLY A 12 17.99 5.90 7.43
C GLY A 12 17.73 4.42 7.16
N LEU A 13 18.05 3.53 8.11
CA LEU A 13 17.75 2.10 8.03
C LEU A 13 16.24 1.84 7.96
N ALA A 14 15.44 2.51 8.80
CA ALA A 14 13.99 2.37 8.77
C ALA A 14 13.40 2.80 7.43
N LEU A 15 13.87 3.93 6.86
CA LEU A 15 13.50 4.37 5.52
C LEU A 15 13.89 3.37 4.44
N PHE A 16 15.09 2.80 4.52
CA PHE A 16 15.54 1.75 3.61
C PHE A 16 14.58 0.55 3.64
N PHE A 17 14.20 0.07 4.83
CA PHE A 17 13.23 -1.02 4.94
C PHE A 17 11.88 -0.66 4.31
N VAL A 18 11.32 0.53 4.57
CA VAL A 18 10.08 0.98 3.93
C VAL A 18 10.22 1.02 2.40
N ALA A 19 11.34 1.51 1.88
CA ALA A 19 11.60 1.58 0.44
C ALA A 19 11.75 0.20 -0.24
N THR A 20 12.13 -0.84 0.52
CA THR A 20 12.23 -2.22 0.00
C THR A 20 10.91 -2.99 0.01
N LEU A 21 9.89 -2.55 0.76
CA LEU A 21 8.58 -3.21 0.80
C LEU A 21 7.95 -3.44 -0.59
N PRO A 22 7.98 -2.50 -1.57
CA PRO A 22 7.47 -2.77 -2.92
C PRO A 22 8.15 -3.95 -3.62
N ILE A 23 9.45 -4.13 -3.38
CA ILE A 23 10.23 -5.23 -3.95
C ILE A 23 9.77 -6.56 -3.34
N LEU A 24 9.62 -6.60 -2.01
CA LEU A 24 9.06 -7.77 -1.31
C LEU A 24 7.65 -8.12 -1.81
N GLY A 25 6.83 -7.12 -2.16
CA GLY A 25 5.53 -7.32 -2.76
C GLY A 25 5.60 -7.95 -4.16
N ARG A 26 6.52 -7.48 -5.02
CA ARG A 26 6.73 -8.07 -6.36
C ARG A 26 7.21 -9.52 -6.28
N LEU A 27 8.10 -9.79 -5.32
CA LEU A 27 8.63 -11.13 -5.01
C LEU A 27 7.61 -12.03 -4.29
N ASN A 28 6.39 -11.55 -4.03
CA ASN A 28 5.31 -12.27 -3.36
C ASN A 28 5.61 -12.69 -1.91
N PHE A 29 6.54 -12.01 -1.23
CA PHE A 29 6.76 -12.20 0.20
C PHE A 29 5.70 -11.48 1.04
N ILE A 30 5.23 -10.33 0.54
CA ILE A 30 4.10 -9.59 1.11
C ILE A 30 3.00 -9.40 0.07
N SER A 31 1.81 -8.97 0.50
CA SER A 31 0.70 -8.78 -0.43
C SER A 31 1.04 -7.75 -1.53
N ARG A 32 0.85 -8.11 -2.80
CA ARG A 32 0.91 -7.17 -3.94
C ARG A 32 -0.13 -6.06 -3.79
N GLU A 33 -1.21 -6.33 -3.07
CA GLU A 33 -2.30 -5.39 -2.78
C GLU A 33 -1.89 -4.31 -1.79
N PHE A 34 -0.77 -4.48 -1.08
CA PHE A 34 -0.12 -3.40 -0.31
C PHE A 34 0.18 -2.19 -1.21
N TYR A 35 0.35 -2.40 -2.52
CA TYR A 35 0.68 -1.37 -3.50
C TYR A 35 -0.39 -1.14 -4.58
N HIS A 36 -1.01 -2.19 -5.15
CA HIS A 36 -1.66 -2.03 -6.46
C HIS A 36 -3.19 -2.22 -6.59
N ASN A 37 -3.94 -2.78 -5.64
CA ASN A 37 -5.35 -3.17 -5.93
C ASN A 37 -6.32 -2.77 -4.81
N ILE A 38 -7.29 -1.89 -5.09
CA ILE A 38 -8.39 -1.48 -4.17
C ILE A 38 -9.30 -2.62 -3.79
N ILE A 39 -9.52 -3.51 -4.74
CA ILE A 39 -10.73 -4.34 -4.75
C ILE A 39 -10.44 -5.76 -4.32
N PHE A 40 -9.19 -6.16 -4.43
CA PHE A 40 -8.76 -7.40 -3.84
C PHE A 40 -8.26 -7.23 -2.42
N VAL A 41 -8.37 -6.04 -1.78
CA VAL A 41 -7.85 -5.76 -0.43
C VAL A 41 -8.28 -6.86 0.54
N LYS A 42 -7.41 -7.87 0.63
CA LYS A 42 -7.18 -8.61 1.84
C LYS A 42 -6.54 -7.59 2.76
N ASP A 43 -6.87 -7.68 4.04
CA ASP A 43 -6.28 -6.79 5.04
C ASP A 43 -4.79 -6.56 4.76
N PHE A 44 -4.32 -5.31 4.89
CA PHE A 44 -2.90 -4.94 4.73
C PHE A 44 -1.96 -5.91 5.43
N PHE A 45 -2.46 -6.50 6.52
CA PHE A 45 -1.91 -7.62 7.25
C PHE A 45 -2.93 -8.75 7.22
N SER A 46 -2.81 -9.70 6.29
CA SER A 46 -3.58 -10.94 6.39
C SER A 46 -3.22 -11.64 7.70
N TYR A 47 -4.17 -12.27 8.40
CA TYR A 47 -3.87 -13.09 9.58
C TYR A 47 -2.79 -14.14 9.30
N LYS A 48 -2.71 -14.64 8.06
CA LYS A 48 -1.67 -15.57 7.60
C LYS A 48 -0.27 -14.96 7.53
N GLN A 49 -0.15 -13.62 7.53
CA GLN A 49 1.10 -12.87 7.51
C GLN A 49 1.45 -12.23 8.86
N TYR A 50 0.66 -12.44 9.92
CA TYR A 50 0.96 -11.82 11.22
C TYR A 50 2.35 -12.22 11.72
N LEU A 51 2.67 -13.51 11.64
CA LEU A 51 3.99 -14.02 12.04
C LEU A 51 5.12 -13.42 11.20
N PHE A 52 4.92 -13.27 9.88
CA PHE A 52 5.90 -12.61 9.02
C PHE A 52 6.19 -11.20 9.49
N TRP A 53 5.16 -10.38 9.68
CA TRP A 53 5.32 -8.97 10.06
C TRP A 53 5.87 -8.79 11.47
N ILE A 54 5.46 -9.66 12.40
CA ILE A 54 5.99 -9.67 13.77
C ILE A 54 7.49 -10.00 13.75
N LEU A 55 7.91 -11.01 12.98
CA LEU A 55 9.28 -11.53 12.95
C LEU A 55 10.20 -10.84 11.94
N PHE A 56 9.68 -9.98 11.07
CA PHE A 56 10.44 -9.28 10.04
C PHE A 56 11.61 -8.47 10.61
N PHE A 57 11.38 -7.67 11.65
CA PHE A 57 12.44 -6.88 12.29
C PHE A 57 13.43 -7.70 13.12
N PRO A 58 12.98 -8.64 13.98
CA PRO A 58 13.88 -9.55 14.68
C PRO A 58 14.87 -10.25 13.74
N PHE A 59 14.41 -10.69 12.56
CA PHE A 59 15.27 -11.33 11.57
C PHE A 59 16.12 -10.33 10.77
N SER A 60 15.54 -9.24 10.26
CA SER A 60 16.26 -8.30 9.41
C SER A 60 17.35 -7.55 10.17
N LEU A 61 17.07 -7.14 11.41
CA LEU A 61 18.06 -6.46 12.25
C LEU A 61 19.12 -7.43 12.80
N TRP A 62 18.83 -8.73 12.87
CA TRP A 62 19.87 -9.73 13.13
C TRP A 62 20.93 -9.72 12.02
N LEU A 63 20.52 -9.73 10.74
CA LEU A 63 21.44 -9.65 9.61
C LEU A 63 22.23 -8.33 9.61
N VAL A 64 21.56 -7.21 9.90
CA VAL A 64 22.21 -5.89 10.02
C VAL A 64 23.23 -5.91 11.18
N SER A 65 22.88 -6.52 12.31
CA SER A 65 23.78 -6.64 13.46
C SER A 65 25.05 -7.42 13.11
N VAL A 66 24.93 -8.56 12.43
CA VAL A 66 26.08 -9.34 11.93
C VAL A 66 26.98 -8.49 11.02
N ALA A 67 26.38 -7.73 10.09
CA ALA A 67 27.13 -6.84 9.21
C ALA A 67 27.84 -5.72 9.98
N LEU A 68 27.18 -5.12 10.98
CA LEU A 68 27.77 -4.05 11.80
C LEU A 68 28.97 -4.54 12.62
N TYR A 69 28.86 -5.73 13.24
CA TYR A 69 30.00 -6.33 13.95
C TYR A 69 31.16 -6.68 13.01
N ALA A 70 30.86 -7.21 11.81
CA ALA A 70 31.88 -7.48 10.80
C ALA A 70 32.61 -6.22 10.32
N LEU A 71 31.96 -5.06 10.42
CA LEU A 71 32.53 -3.74 10.10
C LEU A 71 33.12 -3.02 11.33
N HIS A 72 33.17 -3.67 12.49
CA HIS A 72 33.62 -3.07 13.76
C HIS A 72 32.81 -1.83 14.19
N LEU A 73 31.51 -1.82 13.90
CA LEU A 73 30.55 -0.75 14.24
C LEU A 73 29.64 -1.11 15.42
N ASP A 74 30.20 -1.79 16.42
CA ASP A 74 29.51 -2.40 17.56
C ASP A 74 28.63 -1.41 18.35
N PHE A 75 29.05 -0.14 18.42
CA PHE A 75 28.31 0.90 19.12
C PHE A 75 26.90 1.12 18.55
N LEU A 76 26.69 0.88 17.24
CA LEU A 76 25.38 1.00 16.59
C LEU A 76 24.44 -0.15 16.96
N VAL A 77 24.98 -1.30 17.37
CA VAL A 77 24.19 -2.50 17.67
C VAL A 77 23.38 -2.34 18.95
N GLN A 78 23.91 -1.61 19.94
CA GLN A 78 23.33 -1.49 21.28
C GLN A 78 21.85 -1.05 21.26
N ASN A 79 21.50 -0.12 20.38
CA ASN A 79 20.13 0.41 20.28
C ASN A 79 19.49 0.16 18.92
N LEU A 80 19.97 -0.82 18.16
CA LEU A 80 19.49 -1.11 16.81
C LEU A 80 17.98 -1.40 16.75
N TRP A 81 17.41 -1.94 17.83
CA TRP A 81 15.97 -2.19 17.97
C TRP A 81 15.10 -0.94 17.80
N ILE A 82 15.62 0.27 18.07
CA ILE A 82 14.93 1.54 17.84
C ILE A 82 14.52 1.70 16.37
N THR A 83 15.27 1.10 15.44
CA THR A 83 14.93 1.05 14.01
C THR A 83 13.54 0.45 13.76
N SER A 84 13.14 -0.59 14.51
CA SER A 84 11.81 -1.19 14.42
C SER A 84 10.71 -0.21 14.83
N LEU A 85 10.92 0.53 15.93
CA LEU A 85 9.98 1.55 16.39
C LEU A 85 9.82 2.67 15.36
N ILE A 86 10.94 3.21 14.85
CA ILE A 86 10.92 4.26 13.82
C ILE A 86 10.21 3.75 12.55
N PHE A 87 10.49 2.52 12.13
CA PHE A 87 9.86 1.91 10.97
C PHE A 87 8.33 1.90 11.08
N TRP A 88 7.77 1.42 12.21
CA TRP A 88 6.32 1.32 12.36
C TRP A 88 5.65 2.69 12.34
N VAL A 89 6.30 3.72 12.90
CA VAL A 89 5.84 5.11 12.82
C VAL A 89 5.86 5.62 11.37
N ILE A 90 6.98 5.46 10.65
CA ILE A 90 7.08 5.88 9.25
C ILE A 90 6.07 5.13 8.39
N LEU A 91 5.90 3.83 8.60
CA LEU A 91 4.96 3.01 7.84
C LEU A 91 3.51 3.46 8.06
N TYR A 92 3.14 3.77 9.31
CA TYR A 92 1.83 4.34 9.61
C TYR A 92 1.62 5.66 8.88
N ILE A 93 2.61 6.56 8.94
CA ILE A 93 2.55 7.86 8.26
C ILE A 93 2.42 7.66 6.74
N TYR A 94 3.19 6.73 6.18
CA TYR A 94 3.15 6.38 4.77
C TYR A 94 1.76 5.88 4.33
N ILE A 95 1.17 4.93 5.06
CA ILE A 95 -0.15 4.38 4.71
C ILE A 95 -1.27 5.43 4.88
N VAL A 96 -1.27 6.16 6.00
CA VAL A 96 -2.37 7.06 6.36
C VAL A 96 -2.31 8.36 5.56
N PHE A 97 -1.16 9.00 5.48
CA PHE A 97 -1.03 10.34 4.89
C PHE A 97 -0.55 10.30 3.44
N LEU A 98 0.49 9.52 3.13
CA LEU A 98 1.05 9.50 1.78
C LEU A 98 0.16 8.71 0.82
N LEU A 99 -0.32 7.55 1.24
CA LEU A 99 -1.26 6.76 0.45
C LEU A 99 -2.72 7.19 0.63
N GLY A 100 -3.07 7.88 1.71
CA GLY A 100 -4.47 8.25 1.99
C GLY A 100 -5.37 7.04 2.28
N ARG A 101 -4.80 5.91 2.70
CA ARG A 101 -5.49 4.62 2.86
C ARG A 101 -5.86 4.30 4.32
N GLY A 102 -5.86 5.30 5.20
CA GLY A 102 -6.11 5.10 6.64
C GLY A 102 -7.49 4.51 7.00
N MET A 103 -8.49 4.62 6.13
CA MET A 103 -9.82 3.99 6.30
C MET A 103 -9.82 2.49 6.00
N LEU A 104 -8.87 2.04 5.18
CA LEU A 104 -8.73 0.64 4.77
C LEU A 104 -7.85 -0.15 5.75
N LEU A 105 -7.03 0.56 6.53
CA LEU A 105 -6.16 -0.03 7.53
C LEU A 105 -6.97 -0.53 8.74
N SER A 106 -6.90 -1.83 9.03
CA SER A 106 -7.31 -2.34 10.34
C SER A 106 -6.35 -1.83 11.42
N ARG A 107 -6.73 -0.74 12.09
CA ARG A 107 -5.88 -0.06 13.09
C ARG A 107 -5.51 -0.98 14.25
N ASN A 108 -6.46 -1.76 14.75
CA ASN A 108 -6.21 -2.70 15.85
C ASN A 108 -5.16 -3.74 15.44
N ASN A 109 -5.31 -4.35 14.26
CA ASN A 109 -4.33 -5.32 13.76
C ASN A 109 -2.96 -4.67 13.55
N PHE A 110 -2.92 -3.47 12.95
CA PHE A 110 -1.69 -2.72 12.74
C PHE A 110 -0.94 -2.47 14.06
N PHE A 111 -1.62 -1.90 15.06
CA PHE A 111 -0.97 -1.58 16.33
C PHE A 111 -0.58 -2.83 17.13
N THR A 112 -1.40 -3.89 17.10
CA THR A 112 -1.03 -5.17 17.73
C THR A 112 0.23 -5.76 17.10
N ILE A 113 0.31 -5.81 15.77
CA ILE A 113 1.48 -6.32 15.06
C ILE A 113 2.70 -5.43 15.33
N ALA A 114 2.54 -4.11 15.29
CA ALA A 114 3.61 -3.17 15.56
C ALA A 114 4.17 -3.33 16.97
N LEU A 115 3.30 -3.39 17.98
CA LEU A 115 3.69 -3.59 19.38
C LEU A 115 4.40 -4.92 19.58
N LEU A 116 3.86 -6.02 19.05
CA LEU A 116 4.49 -7.34 19.15
C LEU A 116 5.84 -7.39 18.42
N SER A 117 5.93 -6.80 17.22
CA SER A 117 7.18 -6.72 16.46
C SER A 117 8.24 -5.94 17.22
N ILE A 118 7.92 -4.76 17.76
CA ILE A 118 8.84 -3.93 18.55
C ILE A 118 9.27 -4.68 19.82
N PHE A 119 8.32 -5.27 20.55
CA PHE A 119 8.59 -5.99 21.78
C PHE A 119 9.49 -7.20 21.57
N ILE A 120 9.19 -8.04 20.56
CA ILE A 120 10.04 -9.18 20.22
C ILE A 120 11.41 -8.72 19.74
N THR A 121 11.48 -7.66 18.92
CA THR A 121 12.78 -7.09 18.49
C THR A 121 13.62 -6.61 19.68
N PHE A 122 12.98 -5.99 20.68
CA PHE A 122 13.65 -5.55 21.89
C PHE A 122 14.20 -6.73 22.69
N ILE A 123 13.41 -7.79 22.90
CA ILE A 123 13.87 -9.04 23.55
C ILE A 123 15.03 -9.65 22.76
N PHE A 124 14.90 -9.75 21.44
CA PHE A 124 15.92 -10.31 20.56
C PHE A 124 17.23 -9.51 20.61
N SER A 125 17.13 -8.20 20.73
CA SER A 125 18.26 -7.30 20.91
C SER A 125 19.03 -7.59 22.19
N TRP A 126 18.30 -7.77 23.30
CA TRP A 126 18.91 -8.09 24.59
C TRP A 126 19.55 -9.48 24.62
N LEU A 127 18.88 -10.48 24.05
CA LEU A 127 19.35 -11.88 24.03
C LEU A 127 20.47 -12.16 23.04
N PHE A 128 20.48 -11.49 21.87
CA PHE A 128 21.38 -11.82 20.77
C PHE A 128 22.20 -10.63 20.30
N TYR A 129 21.56 -9.50 19.94
CA TYR A 129 22.28 -8.41 19.27
C TYR A 129 23.41 -7.85 20.13
N ARG A 130 23.14 -7.60 21.41
CA ARG A 130 24.10 -6.95 22.32
C ARG A 130 25.21 -7.87 22.81
N GLN A 131 25.10 -9.17 22.58
CA GLN A 131 25.99 -10.18 23.15
C GLN A 131 27.27 -10.41 22.32
N GLY A 132 27.42 -9.72 21.19
CA GLY A 132 28.58 -9.86 20.30
C GLY A 132 28.40 -10.91 19.21
N ILE A 133 29.38 -10.96 18.29
CA ILE A 133 29.30 -11.77 17.06
C ILE A 133 29.23 -13.28 17.33
N GLU A 134 29.87 -13.76 18.39
CA GLU A 134 29.89 -15.19 18.75
C GLU A 134 28.50 -15.72 19.14
N VAL A 135 27.70 -14.88 19.80
CA VAL A 135 26.34 -15.23 20.23
C VAL A 135 25.31 -14.97 19.12
N LEU A 136 25.63 -14.08 18.17
CA LEU A 136 24.80 -13.81 16.98
C LEU A 136 24.78 -14.94 15.96
N LEU A 137 25.82 -15.77 15.92
CA LEU A 137 25.89 -16.97 15.10
C LEU A 137 25.84 -18.22 16.00
N PRO A 138 24.78 -18.41 16.79
CA PRO A 138 24.78 -19.47 17.78
C PRO A 138 24.64 -20.81 17.05
N GLN A 139 25.75 -21.51 16.86
CA GLN A 139 25.77 -22.79 16.14
C GLN A 139 24.82 -23.82 16.77
N ASN A 140 24.55 -23.72 18.08
CA ASN A 140 23.76 -24.69 18.84
C ASN A 140 22.48 -24.12 19.51
N SER A 141 22.01 -22.91 19.17
CA SER A 141 20.78 -22.38 19.77
C SER A 141 19.53 -22.83 19.00
N ILE A 142 18.87 -23.89 19.49
CA ILE A 142 17.60 -24.37 18.93
C ILE A 142 16.53 -23.26 18.87
N TRP A 143 16.50 -22.38 19.87
CA TRP A 143 15.54 -21.27 19.94
C TRP A 143 15.76 -20.23 18.85
N PHE A 144 17.02 -19.89 18.58
CA PHE A 144 17.38 -18.98 17.51
C PHE A 144 16.97 -19.55 16.14
N TRP A 145 17.36 -20.80 15.85
CA TRP A 145 17.03 -21.46 14.60
C TRP A 145 15.53 -21.69 14.42
N THR A 146 14.79 -21.92 15.52
CA THR A 146 13.32 -22.00 15.48
C THR A 146 12.72 -20.68 15.02
N ILE A 147 13.22 -19.53 15.49
CA ILE A 147 12.70 -18.22 15.10
C ILE A 147 13.05 -17.89 13.64
N VAL A 148 14.28 -18.19 13.21
CA VAL A 148 14.69 -18.07 11.80
C VAL A 148 13.81 -18.94 10.90
N PHE A 149 13.62 -20.21 11.24
CA PHE A 149 12.82 -21.13 10.46
C PHE A 149 11.33 -20.73 10.43
N THR A 150 10.79 -20.25 11.56
CA THR A 150 9.43 -19.70 11.63
C THR A 150 9.28 -18.49 10.71
N PHE A 151 10.24 -17.56 10.70
CA PHE A 151 10.23 -16.43 9.79
C PHE A 151 10.27 -16.88 8.33
N LEU A 152 11.17 -17.81 7.98
CA LEU A 152 11.28 -18.36 6.63
C LEU A 152 9.97 -19.01 6.17
N ILE A 153 9.37 -19.89 6.98
CA ILE A 153 8.07 -20.51 6.66
C ILE A 153 6.98 -19.45 6.48
N SER A 154 6.90 -18.49 7.40
CA SER A 154 5.89 -17.43 7.34
C SER A 154 6.00 -16.59 6.06
N SER A 155 7.20 -16.46 5.51
CA SER A 155 7.48 -15.75 4.24
C SER A 155 6.89 -16.48 3.03
N PHE A 156 6.74 -17.80 3.08
CA PHE A 156 6.15 -18.62 2.00
C PHE A 156 4.65 -18.90 2.20
N TRP A 157 4.13 -18.74 3.41
CA TRP A 157 2.73 -19.02 3.76
C TRP A 157 1.70 -18.09 3.10
N TYR A 158 2.16 -16.97 2.52
CA TYR A 158 1.31 -16.05 1.75
C TYR A 158 0.68 -16.68 0.49
N LYS A 159 1.29 -17.74 -0.07
CA LYS A 159 0.88 -18.29 -1.37
C LYS A 159 -0.53 -18.92 -1.40
N HIS A 160 -1.18 -19.11 -0.25
CA HIS A 160 -2.51 -19.74 -0.18
C HIS A 160 -3.64 -18.72 -0.01
N THR A 161 -4.44 -18.61 -1.09
CA THR A 161 -5.81 -18.06 -1.17
C THR A 161 -6.43 -17.76 0.19
N SER A 162 -6.53 -16.48 0.53
CA SER A 162 -7.30 -16.02 1.68
C SER A 162 -8.67 -15.57 1.21
N VAL A 163 -9.69 -16.09 1.88
CA VAL A 163 -11.06 -15.57 1.87
C VAL A 163 -11.03 -14.14 2.41
N ILE A 164 -11.74 -13.22 1.76
CA ILE A 164 -11.88 -11.83 2.23
C ILE A 164 -12.63 -11.88 3.56
N ALA A 165 -12.02 -11.37 4.63
CA ALA A 165 -12.70 -11.29 5.93
C ALA A 165 -13.85 -10.26 5.84
N GLU A 166 -15.00 -10.54 6.43
CA GLU A 166 -16.20 -9.67 6.35
C GLU A 166 -15.89 -8.21 6.76
N ASP A 167 -15.04 -8.04 7.77
CA ASP A 167 -14.60 -6.71 8.23
C ASP A 167 -13.79 -5.95 7.17
N SER A 168 -13.01 -6.64 6.34
CA SER A 168 -12.27 -6.02 5.24
C SER A 168 -13.20 -5.52 4.14
N ALA A 169 -14.26 -6.27 3.83
CA ALA A 169 -15.29 -5.84 2.88
C ALA A 169 -16.01 -4.56 3.35
N LYS A 170 -16.41 -4.51 4.63
CA LYS A 170 -17.04 -3.31 5.21
C LYS A 170 -16.15 -2.06 5.14
N ARG A 171 -14.84 -2.20 5.33
CA ARG A 171 -13.90 -1.07 5.19
C ARG A 171 -13.79 -0.57 3.74
N VAL A 172 -13.74 -1.49 2.78
CA VAL A 172 -13.72 -1.14 1.35
C VAL A 172 -15.01 -0.43 0.94
N GLU A 173 -16.16 -0.91 1.41
CA GLU A 173 -17.46 -0.28 1.18
C GLU A 173 -17.49 1.16 1.76
N ASN A 174 -17.09 1.33 3.02
CA ASN A 174 -17.05 2.64 3.67
C ASN A 174 -16.10 3.63 2.97
N TYR A 175 -14.92 3.15 2.56
CA TYR A 175 -13.98 3.94 1.78
C TYR A 175 -14.61 4.39 0.46
N THR A 176 -15.25 3.47 -0.26
CA THR A 176 -15.91 3.75 -1.56
C THR A 176 -17.02 4.77 -1.41
N LYS A 177 -17.91 4.60 -0.42
CA LYS A 177 -19.00 5.56 -0.11
C LYS A 177 -18.47 6.94 0.23
N THR A 178 -17.43 7.02 1.05
CA THR A 178 -16.81 8.29 1.43
C THR A 178 -16.21 9.00 0.21
N LYS A 179 -15.47 8.26 -0.62
CA LYS A 179 -14.86 8.83 -1.84
C LYS A 179 -15.89 9.22 -2.88
N LEU A 180 -16.98 8.46 -3.00
CA LEU A 180 -18.11 8.82 -3.83
C LEU A 180 -18.70 10.18 -3.42
N ALA A 181 -19.03 10.36 -2.14
CA ALA A 181 -19.58 11.61 -1.63
C ALA A 181 -18.61 12.79 -1.82
N GLU A 182 -17.32 12.58 -1.57
CA GLU A 182 -16.26 13.56 -1.82
C GLU A 182 -16.23 14.01 -3.28
N PHE A 183 -16.25 13.06 -4.23
CA PHE A 183 -16.16 13.36 -5.65
C PHE A 183 -17.45 13.91 -6.24
N GLN A 184 -18.63 13.48 -5.77
CA GLN A 184 -19.90 14.07 -6.15
C GLN A 184 -19.96 15.56 -5.79
N LYS A 185 -19.47 15.92 -4.60
CA LYS A 185 -19.38 17.32 -4.16
C LYS A 185 -18.31 18.10 -4.92
N LYS A 186 -17.12 17.51 -5.13
CA LYS A 186 -16.00 18.20 -5.78
C LYS A 186 -16.21 18.43 -7.27
N TYR A 187 -16.84 17.48 -7.96
CA TYR A 187 -16.99 17.49 -9.42
C TYR A 187 -18.45 17.69 -9.86
N THR A 188 -19.30 18.33 -9.04
CA THR A 188 -20.72 18.57 -9.34
C THR A 188 -20.94 19.19 -10.73
N LYS A 189 -20.10 20.15 -11.12
CA LYS A 189 -20.15 20.78 -12.46
C LYS A 189 -19.84 19.81 -13.60
N ASN A 190 -18.88 18.91 -13.41
CA ASN A 190 -18.53 17.91 -14.41
C ASN A 190 -19.65 16.88 -14.58
N LEU A 191 -20.37 16.58 -13.50
CA LEU A 191 -21.45 15.60 -13.46
C LEU A 191 -22.79 16.11 -14.02
N ALA A 192 -23.02 17.42 -14.06
CA ALA A 192 -24.33 18.01 -14.37
C ALA A 192 -24.92 17.60 -15.73
N ASN A 193 -24.08 17.35 -16.74
CA ASN A 193 -24.51 17.05 -18.12
C ASN A 193 -24.29 15.59 -18.53
N LEU A 194 -24.06 14.70 -17.57
CA LEU A 194 -23.87 13.28 -17.81
C LEU A 194 -25.18 12.51 -17.50
N SER A 195 -25.43 11.42 -18.25
CA SER A 195 -26.46 10.45 -17.85
C SER A 195 -26.09 9.80 -16.51
N ASP A 196 -27.06 9.23 -15.81
CA ASP A 196 -26.78 8.59 -14.52
C ASP A 196 -25.81 7.41 -14.63
N CYS A 197 -25.81 6.70 -15.77
CA CYS A 197 -24.83 5.68 -16.08
C CYS A 197 -23.43 6.28 -16.24
N GLN A 198 -23.29 7.32 -17.08
CA GLN A 198 -22.02 8.01 -17.30
C GLN A 198 -21.44 8.62 -16.02
N LYS A 199 -22.29 9.18 -15.13
CA LYS A 199 -21.87 9.68 -13.82
C LYS A 199 -21.24 8.57 -12.98
N LYS A 200 -21.86 7.39 -12.93
CA LYS A 200 -21.36 6.24 -12.15
C LYS A 200 -20.04 5.72 -12.70
N VAL A 201 -19.92 5.60 -14.02
CA VAL A 201 -18.67 5.20 -14.70
C VAL A 201 -17.55 6.20 -14.38
N LEU A 202 -17.81 7.51 -14.55
CA LEU A 202 -16.84 8.54 -14.21
C LEU A 202 -16.41 8.44 -12.75
N LEU A 203 -17.35 8.38 -11.81
CA LEU A 203 -17.06 8.30 -10.38
C LEU A 203 -16.28 7.03 -10.01
N ALA A 204 -16.61 5.88 -10.60
CA ALA A 204 -15.90 4.63 -10.37
C ALA A 204 -14.45 4.71 -10.85
N ILE A 205 -14.21 5.23 -12.07
CA ILE A 205 -12.87 5.49 -12.59
C ILE A 205 -12.10 6.41 -11.65
N LEU A 206 -12.68 7.53 -11.22
CA LEU A 206 -12.01 8.46 -10.29
C LEU A 206 -11.64 7.81 -8.95
N ILE A 207 -12.50 6.94 -8.41
CA ILE A 207 -12.22 6.19 -7.17
C ILE A 207 -11.04 5.25 -7.38
N VAL A 208 -11.03 4.52 -8.50
CA VAL A 208 -9.94 3.60 -8.85
C VAL A 208 -8.61 4.34 -9.01
N GLU A 209 -8.64 5.40 -9.81
CA GLU A 209 -7.48 6.26 -10.06
C GLU A 209 -6.93 6.89 -8.79
N ASN A 210 -7.79 7.44 -7.93
CA ASN A 210 -7.36 8.10 -6.70
C ASN A 210 -6.62 7.17 -5.74
N TYR A 211 -7.00 5.89 -5.68
CA TYR A 211 -6.30 4.94 -4.84
C TYR A 211 -4.99 4.47 -5.45
N ASN A 212 -4.97 4.23 -6.76
CA ASN A 212 -3.77 3.80 -7.47
C ASN A 212 -2.71 4.90 -7.46
N ARG A 213 -3.15 6.17 -7.52
CA ARG A 213 -2.29 7.36 -7.42
C ARG A 213 -2.83 8.38 -6.41
N PRO A 214 -2.46 8.24 -5.13
CA PRO A 214 -2.80 9.17 -4.07
C PRO A 214 -2.39 10.62 -4.40
N LYS A 215 -3.08 11.59 -3.77
CA LYS A 215 -2.89 13.02 -4.03
C LYS A 215 -1.43 13.48 -3.90
N PHE A 216 -0.70 12.95 -2.93
CA PHE A 216 0.70 13.29 -2.73
C PHE A 216 1.54 12.89 -3.95
N ILE A 217 1.41 11.65 -4.44
CA ILE A 217 2.11 11.17 -5.66
C ILE A 217 1.77 12.06 -6.85
N ARG A 218 0.50 12.43 -7.03
CA ARG A 218 0.07 13.31 -8.13
C ARG A 218 0.66 14.73 -8.07
N VAL A 219 0.93 15.25 -6.87
CA VAL A 219 1.64 16.53 -6.71
C VAL A 219 3.10 16.40 -7.18
N PHE A 220 3.80 15.34 -6.78
CA PHE A 220 5.16 15.07 -7.26
C PHE A 220 5.19 14.84 -8.77
N GLU A 221 4.29 14.05 -9.33
CA GLU A 221 4.17 13.83 -10.77
C GLU A 221 3.96 15.15 -11.52
N ARG A 222 3.11 16.05 -11.00
CA ARG A 222 2.91 17.37 -11.61
C ARG A 222 4.20 18.18 -11.59
N LEU A 223 4.93 18.21 -10.47
CA LEU A 223 6.23 18.89 -10.39
C LEU A 223 7.26 18.30 -11.35
N LEU A 224 7.35 16.97 -11.42
CA LEU A 224 8.25 16.25 -12.31
C LEU A 224 7.88 16.37 -13.80
N SER A 225 6.60 16.63 -14.10
CA SER A 225 6.13 16.86 -15.48
C SER A 225 6.72 18.12 -16.11
N PHE A 226 7.03 19.15 -15.30
CA PHE A 226 7.71 20.35 -15.77
C PHE A 226 9.15 20.06 -16.22
N VAL A 227 9.77 19.00 -15.70
CA VAL A 227 11.13 18.55 -16.05
C VAL A 227 11.08 17.41 -17.10
N GLY A 228 9.89 17.06 -17.61
CA GLY A 228 9.71 16.01 -18.62
C GLY A 228 9.81 14.57 -18.09
N LEU A 229 9.88 14.38 -16.78
CA LEU A 229 10.04 13.06 -16.14
C LEU A 229 8.71 12.34 -15.89
N ALA A 230 7.57 13.03 -16.00
CA ALA A 230 6.23 12.44 -15.93
C ALA A 230 5.45 12.69 -17.24
N LYS A 231 4.91 11.62 -17.84
CA LYS A 231 4.18 11.66 -19.12
C LYS A 231 2.67 11.82 -18.97
N THR A 232 2.09 11.35 -17.87
CA THR A 232 0.67 11.49 -17.52
C THR A 232 0.53 12.27 -16.23
N THR A 233 -0.46 13.18 -16.14
CA THR A 233 -0.67 14.00 -14.94
C THR A 233 -2.15 14.14 -14.59
N GLY A 234 -2.45 14.49 -13.33
CA GLY A 234 -3.81 14.66 -12.84
C GLY A 234 -4.48 13.37 -12.36
N LEU A 235 -5.72 13.49 -11.90
CA LEU A 235 -6.49 12.37 -11.35
C LEU A 235 -6.87 11.35 -12.42
N ALA A 236 -7.20 11.80 -13.64
CA ALA A 236 -7.54 10.89 -14.75
C ALA A 236 -6.31 10.44 -15.57
N GLN A 237 -5.08 10.68 -15.12
CA GLN A 237 -3.84 10.21 -15.78
C GLN A 237 -3.77 10.47 -17.30
N ILE A 238 -4.24 11.63 -17.76
CA ILE A 238 -4.22 11.94 -19.20
C ILE A 238 -2.83 12.45 -19.59
N SER A 239 -2.36 12.05 -20.77
CA SER A 239 -1.04 12.38 -21.34
C SER A 239 -0.94 13.83 -21.82
N GLN A 240 -1.08 14.78 -20.90
CA GLN A 240 -0.86 16.20 -21.15
C GLN A 240 -0.07 16.80 -19.99
N ARG A 241 0.89 17.68 -20.27
CA ARG A 241 1.78 18.26 -19.26
C ARG A 241 1.01 19.17 -18.28
N GLY A 242 1.26 19.02 -16.98
CA GLY A 242 0.85 19.98 -15.96
C GLY A 242 -0.66 20.05 -15.65
N LEU A 243 -1.47 19.07 -16.06
CA LEU A 243 -2.92 19.10 -15.83
C LEU A 243 -3.27 19.17 -14.34
N SER A 244 -4.25 20.01 -14.02
CA SER A 244 -4.88 19.96 -12.72
C SER A 244 -5.74 18.70 -12.58
N ASP A 245 -6.05 18.29 -11.35
CA ASP A 245 -7.00 17.18 -11.14
C ASP A 245 -8.34 17.49 -11.82
N TYR A 246 -8.80 18.73 -11.72
CA TYR A 246 -10.07 19.18 -12.28
C TYR A 246 -10.07 19.09 -13.81
N ASP A 247 -9.01 19.58 -14.46
CA ASP A 247 -8.89 19.58 -15.92
C ASP A 247 -8.78 18.15 -16.46
N SER A 248 -8.06 17.27 -15.75
CA SER A 248 -8.01 15.84 -16.12
C SER A 248 -9.39 15.17 -16.04
N VAL A 249 -10.24 15.56 -15.07
CA VAL A 249 -11.63 15.07 -14.97
C VAL A 249 -12.51 15.66 -16.08
N CYS A 250 -12.30 16.91 -16.51
CA CYS A 250 -12.99 17.49 -17.66
C CYS A 250 -12.73 16.69 -18.94
N LEU A 251 -11.47 16.38 -19.22
CA LEU A 251 -11.10 15.61 -20.41
C LEU A 251 -11.63 14.17 -20.35
N LEU A 252 -11.61 13.54 -19.17
CA LEU A 252 -12.23 12.22 -18.99
C LEU A 252 -13.74 12.26 -19.23
N LYS A 253 -14.43 13.31 -18.76
CA LYS A 253 -15.84 13.53 -19.04
C LYS A 253 -16.10 13.61 -20.55
N GLU A 254 -15.32 14.40 -21.27
CA GLU A 254 -15.45 14.54 -22.73
C GLU A 254 -15.26 13.20 -23.44
N LYS A 255 -14.25 12.43 -23.04
CA LYS A 255 -13.99 11.09 -23.56
C LYS A 255 -15.16 10.13 -23.32
N ILE A 256 -15.74 10.15 -22.12
CA ILE A 256 -16.95 9.36 -21.80
C ILE A 256 -18.12 9.80 -22.68
N GLN A 257 -18.32 11.10 -22.89
CA GLN A 257 -19.42 11.59 -23.73
C GLN A 257 -19.25 11.24 -25.21
N SER A 258 -18.01 11.21 -25.72
CA SER A 258 -17.74 10.88 -27.13
C SER A 258 -17.78 9.37 -27.40
N GLU A 259 -17.20 8.56 -26.51
CA GLU A 259 -16.99 7.12 -26.74
C GLU A 259 -18.06 6.24 -26.08
N TYR A 260 -18.73 6.71 -25.03
CA TYR A 260 -19.79 5.99 -24.33
C TYR A 260 -21.15 6.68 -24.52
N GLN A 261 -21.74 6.49 -25.70
CA GLN A 261 -23.04 7.05 -26.10
C GLN A 261 -24.25 6.23 -25.62
N VAL A 262 -24.06 5.37 -24.60
CA VAL A 262 -25.14 4.55 -24.07
C VAL A 262 -25.83 5.31 -22.94
N ASN A 263 -27.11 5.63 -23.15
CA ASN A 263 -27.93 6.27 -22.12
C ASN A 263 -28.38 5.25 -21.05
N ASP A 264 -28.55 4.00 -21.46
CA ASP A 264 -28.88 2.86 -20.60
C ASP A 264 -27.64 2.03 -20.25
N PHE A 265 -27.76 1.20 -19.22
CA PHE A 265 -26.63 0.42 -18.72
C PHE A 265 -26.30 -0.78 -19.62
N ASP A 266 -25.04 -0.91 -20.01
CA ASP A 266 -24.49 -2.05 -20.76
C ASP A 266 -23.12 -2.43 -20.18
N LEU A 267 -23.07 -3.53 -19.41
CA LEU A 267 -21.88 -4.00 -18.69
C LEU A 267 -20.71 -4.28 -19.64
N GLU A 268 -20.98 -4.88 -20.80
CA GLU A 268 -19.96 -5.24 -21.77
C GLU A 268 -19.34 -3.99 -22.40
N LYS A 269 -20.15 -2.97 -22.71
CA LYS A 269 -19.63 -1.68 -23.21
C LYS A 269 -18.85 -0.90 -22.15
N VAL A 270 -19.24 -0.97 -20.87
CA VAL A 270 -18.44 -0.39 -19.79
C VAL A 270 -17.09 -1.11 -19.68
N ARG A 271 -17.09 -2.46 -19.72
CA ARG A 271 -15.87 -3.27 -19.67
C ARG A 271 -14.96 -2.96 -20.86
N GLU A 272 -15.51 -2.84 -22.07
CA GLU A 272 -14.78 -2.46 -23.28
C GLU A 272 -14.15 -1.06 -23.16
N PHE A 273 -14.94 -0.04 -22.76
CA PHE A 273 -14.44 1.31 -22.56
C PHE A 273 -13.29 1.35 -21.54
N VAL A 274 -13.45 0.67 -20.41
CA VAL A 274 -12.45 0.66 -19.33
C VAL A 274 -11.17 -0.08 -19.74
N ARG A 275 -11.28 -1.19 -20.50
CA ARG A 275 -10.12 -1.89 -21.08
C ARG A 275 -9.35 -1.01 -22.06
N ASN A 276 -10.06 -0.31 -22.94
CA ASN A 276 -9.48 0.63 -23.90
C ASN A 276 -8.82 1.83 -23.21
N TYR A 277 -9.26 2.16 -21.99
CA TYR A 277 -8.73 3.27 -21.22
C TYR A 277 -7.41 2.96 -20.48
N ASN A 278 -7.24 1.81 -19.81
CA ASN A 278 -6.04 1.54 -19.00
C ASN A 278 -5.51 0.08 -19.03
N GLY A 279 -6.02 -0.80 -19.91
CA GLY A 279 -5.49 -2.15 -20.12
C GLY A 279 -5.88 -3.21 -19.07
N ASN A 280 -5.18 -4.35 -19.08
CA ASN A 280 -5.57 -5.59 -18.38
C ASN A 280 -5.62 -5.47 -16.84
N ASN A 281 -6.69 -5.99 -16.22
CA ASN A 281 -7.03 -6.01 -14.79
C ASN A 281 -7.53 -4.67 -14.20
N TYR A 282 -7.61 -3.61 -14.99
CA TYR A 282 -8.19 -2.32 -14.56
C TYR A 282 -9.73 -2.34 -14.62
N ASP A 283 -10.28 -3.10 -15.55
CA ASP A 283 -11.72 -3.33 -15.73
C ASP A 283 -12.36 -4.01 -14.51
N ASP A 284 -11.75 -5.07 -13.99
CA ASP A 284 -12.23 -5.74 -12.78
C ASP A 284 -12.32 -4.77 -11.59
N MET A 285 -11.41 -3.79 -11.53
CA MET A 285 -11.43 -2.80 -10.48
C MET A 285 -12.59 -1.80 -10.64
N VAL A 286 -12.74 -1.24 -11.83
CA VAL A 286 -13.83 -0.28 -12.05
C VAL A 286 -15.19 -0.96 -11.85
N LEU A 287 -15.33 -2.22 -12.31
CA LEU A 287 -16.55 -3.01 -12.17
C LEU A 287 -16.91 -3.31 -10.71
N ALA A 288 -15.95 -3.70 -9.86
CA ALA A 288 -16.30 -3.99 -8.47
C ALA A 288 -16.65 -2.72 -7.66
N VAL A 289 -16.08 -1.56 -8.01
CA VAL A 289 -16.57 -0.28 -7.47
C VAL A 289 -17.98 0.00 -7.96
N LEU A 290 -18.26 -0.19 -9.25
CA LEU A 290 -19.61 -0.02 -9.80
C LEU A 290 -20.66 -0.92 -9.14
N GLN A 291 -20.32 -2.18 -8.88
CA GLN A 291 -21.14 -3.15 -8.12
C GLN A 291 -21.48 -2.67 -6.72
N ASN A 292 -20.53 -2.01 -6.04
CA ASN A 292 -20.77 -1.41 -4.73
C ASN A 292 -21.61 -0.11 -4.82
N LEU A 293 -21.64 0.56 -5.97
CA LEU A 293 -22.37 1.82 -6.18
C LEU A 293 -23.82 1.60 -6.59
N ASP A 294 -24.14 0.47 -7.22
CA ASP A 294 -25.49 0.14 -7.66
C ASP A 294 -25.65 -1.37 -7.83
N SER A 295 -26.64 -1.95 -7.16
CA SER A 295 -26.89 -3.39 -7.14
C SER A 295 -27.31 -3.96 -8.50
N ARG A 296 -27.69 -3.12 -9.47
CA ARG A 296 -27.94 -3.53 -10.86
C ARG A 296 -26.67 -3.96 -11.60
N PHE A 297 -25.49 -3.73 -11.03
CA PHE A 297 -24.19 -4.08 -11.61
C PHE A 297 -23.67 -5.46 -11.14
N VAL A 298 -24.40 -6.16 -10.27
CA VAL A 298 -24.06 -7.52 -9.82
C VAL A 298 -24.33 -8.50 -10.97
N GLU A 299 -23.29 -9.18 -11.47
CA GLU A 299 -23.45 -10.31 -12.40
C GLU A 299 -24.37 -11.35 -11.72
N ARG A 300 -25.49 -11.69 -12.37
CA ARG A 300 -26.36 -12.81 -11.96
C ARG A 300 -25.82 -14.13 -12.50
#